data_AF-A0A973G594-F1
#
_entry.id   AF-A0A973G594-F1
#
_cell.length_a   1.000
_cell.length_b   1.000
_cell.length_c   1.000
_cell.angle_alpha   90.00
_cell.angle_beta   90.00
_cell.angle_gamma   90.00
#
_symmetry.space_group_name_H-M   'P 1'
#
loop_
_entity.id
_entity.type
_entity.pdbx_description
1 polymer ?
#
loop_
_entity_poly.entity_id
_entity_poly.type
_entity_poly.pdbx_seq_one_letter_code
_entity_poly.pdbx_strand_id
1 'polypeptide(L)'
;AGVSALANALKNEFSYTRLILIFGVLNDKDYRSMVKKLVPLADRLIVTKPDTVRAMPPEEIAAVAQKWLHHDRIELAESPREALKRALSMAGSDDMICVTGSLYLVGEMKRIFSHIP
;
A
#
# COMPACT_ATOMS: atom_id res chain seq x y z
N ALA A 1 3.54 -13.52 -10.41
CA ALA A 1 4.08 -14.30 -9.27
C ALA A 1 4.07 -13.50 -7.97
N GLY A 2 4.85 -12.41 -7.84
CA GLY A 2 5.04 -11.69 -6.56
C GLY A 2 3.77 -11.24 -5.83
N VAL A 3 2.84 -10.53 -6.49
CA VAL A 3 1.61 -10.08 -5.82
C VAL A 3 0.71 -11.24 -5.40
N SER A 4 0.64 -12.32 -6.18
CA SER A 4 -0.12 -13.51 -5.79
C SER A 4 0.49 -14.17 -4.55
N ALA A 5 1.82 -14.22 -4.44
CA ALA A 5 2.50 -14.74 -3.26
C ALA A 5 2.23 -13.86 -2.03
N LEU A 6 2.33 -12.53 -2.16
CA LEU A 6 2.01 -11.61 -1.07
C LEU A 6 0.54 -11.74 -0.61
N ALA A 7 -0.40 -11.80 -1.56
CA ALA A 7 -1.81 -11.98 -1.25
C ALA A 7 -2.09 -13.31 -0.53
N ASN A 8 -1.33 -14.36 -0.84
CA ASN A 8 -1.43 -15.64 -0.15
C ASN A 8 -0.88 -15.55 1.29
N ALA A 9 0.29 -14.96 1.46
CA ALA A 9 0.91 -14.78 2.77
C ALA A 9 0.04 -13.92 3.70
N LEU A 10 -0.50 -12.81 3.19
CA LEU A 10 -1.42 -11.95 3.95
C LEU A 10 -2.66 -12.69 4.44
N LYS A 11 -3.13 -13.72 3.72
CA LYS A 11 -4.32 -14.49 4.13
C LYS A 11 -4.01 -15.61 5.11
N ASN A 12 -2.84 -16.25 4.95
CA ASN A 12 -2.61 -17.58 5.50
C ASN A 12 -1.43 -17.64 6.48
N GLU A 13 -0.54 -16.66 6.47
CA GLU A 13 0.73 -16.71 7.21
C GLU A 13 0.81 -15.67 8.35
N PHE A 14 -0.04 -14.64 8.33
CA PHE A 14 -0.05 -13.59 9.34
C PHE A 14 -1.39 -13.54 10.09
N SER A 15 -1.34 -13.21 11.38
CA SER A 15 -2.52 -12.91 12.20
C SER A 15 -2.55 -11.42 12.51
N TYR A 16 -3.66 -10.76 12.18
CA TYR A 16 -3.88 -9.33 12.43
C TYR A 16 -5.39 -9.04 12.46
N THR A 17 -5.78 -7.93 13.09
CA THR A 17 -7.18 -7.48 13.15
C THR A 17 -7.58 -6.70 11.90
N ARG A 18 -6.75 -5.74 11.48
CA ARG A 18 -6.95 -4.97 10.24
C ARG A 18 -5.69 -4.91 9.41
N LEU A 19 -5.86 -4.86 8.09
CA LEU A 19 -4.78 -4.59 7.13
C LEU A 19 -4.85 -3.15 6.63
N ILE A 20 -3.80 -2.38 6.92
CA ILE A 20 -3.54 -1.05 6.36
C ILE A 20 -2.49 -1.21 5.25
N LEU A 21 -2.94 -1.10 4.01
CA LEU A 21 -2.10 -1.29 2.83
C LEU A 21 -1.56 0.06 2.35
N ILE A 22 -0.24 0.24 2.33
CA ILE A 22 0.42 1.34 1.62
C ILE A 22 0.86 0.84 0.25
N PHE A 23 0.35 1.48 -0.80
CA PHE A 23 0.59 1.05 -2.18
C PHE A 23 1.11 2.18 -3.06
N GLY A 24 2.17 1.87 -3.81
CA GLY A 24 2.71 2.74 -4.85
C GLY A 24 3.50 1.92 -5.86
N VAL A 25 3.27 2.18 -7.14
CA VAL A 25 3.75 1.35 -8.24
C VAL A 25 4.22 2.22 -9.41
N LEU A 26 4.98 1.60 -10.31
CA LEU A 26 5.45 2.24 -11.52
C LEU A 26 4.44 2.04 -12.66
N ASN A 27 4.41 2.97 -13.61
CA ASN A 27 3.48 3.03 -14.75
C ASN A 27 3.68 1.89 -15.77
N ASP A 28 4.84 1.21 -15.73
CA ASP A 28 5.17 0.07 -16.59
C ASP A 28 4.63 -1.27 -16.06
N LYS A 29 3.95 -1.27 -14.90
CA LYS A 29 3.39 -2.47 -14.27
C LYS A 29 1.90 -2.60 -14.54
N ASP A 30 1.43 -3.84 -14.51
CA ASP A 30 0.00 -4.18 -14.47
C ASP A 30 -0.60 -3.87 -13.08
N TYR A 31 -0.67 -2.60 -12.73
CA TYR A 31 -1.17 -2.14 -11.44
C TYR A 31 -2.64 -2.51 -11.21
N ARG A 32 -3.43 -2.63 -12.29
CA ARG A 32 -4.85 -3.00 -12.21
C ARG A 32 -5.01 -4.41 -11.68
N SER A 33 -4.22 -5.37 -12.17
CA SER A 33 -4.18 -6.74 -11.64
C SER A 33 -3.64 -6.80 -10.22
N MET A 34 -2.66 -5.95 -9.89
CA MET A 34 -2.12 -5.86 -8.52
C MET A 34 -3.17 -5.35 -7.52
N VAL A 35 -3.85 -4.25 -7.86
CA VAL A 35 -4.95 -3.67 -7.09
C VAL A 35 -6.08 -4.68 -6.89
N LYS A 36 -6.51 -5.35 -7.97
CA LYS A 36 -7.55 -6.40 -7.92
C LYS A 36 -7.24 -7.52 -6.92
N LYS A 37 -5.95 -7.84 -6.72
CA LYS A 37 -5.54 -8.95 -5.83
C LYS A 37 -5.33 -8.51 -4.38
N LEU A 38 -4.85 -7.29 -4.16
CA LEU A 38 -4.44 -6.81 -2.83
C LEU A 38 -5.52 -5.99 -2.13
N VAL A 39 -6.19 -5.07 -2.85
CA VAL A 39 -7.14 -4.13 -2.25
C VAL A 39 -8.34 -4.83 -1.58
N PRO A 40 -8.90 -5.93 -2.12
CA PRO A 40 -9.97 -6.65 -1.41
C PRO A 40 -9.56 -7.23 -0.05
N LEU A 41 -8.26 -7.30 0.27
CA LEU A 41 -7.75 -7.79 1.55
C LEU A 41 -7.55 -6.68 2.58
N ALA A 42 -7.61 -5.42 2.15
CA ALA A 42 -7.25 -4.27 2.97
C ALA A 42 -8.50 -3.64 3.61
N ASP A 43 -8.38 -3.28 4.89
CA ASP A 43 -9.37 -2.46 5.60
C ASP A 43 -9.19 -0.97 5.32
N ARG A 44 -7.95 -0.58 5.02
CA ARG A 44 -7.53 0.78 4.65
C ARG A 44 -6.49 0.70 3.55
N LEU A 45 -6.58 1.60 2.57
CA LEU A 45 -5.60 1.78 1.51
C LEU A 45 -5.05 3.20 1.57
N ILE A 46 -3.74 3.34 1.66
CA ILE A 46 -3.05 4.61 1.46
C ILE A 46 -2.25 4.49 0.17
N VAL A 47 -2.62 5.28 -0.83
CA VAL A 47 -1.90 5.35 -2.10
C VAL A 47 -0.88 6.47 -2.03
N THR A 48 0.35 6.18 -2.44
CA THR A 48 1.42 7.17 -2.49
C THR A 48 2.29 7.00 -3.72
N LYS A 49 3.15 7.98 -3.97
CA LYS A 49 4.01 8.07 -5.14
C LYS A 49 5.46 7.72 -4.74
N PRO A 50 6.06 6.65 -5.27
CA PRO A 50 7.50 6.42 -5.12
C PRO A 50 8.29 7.56 -5.79
N ASP A 51 9.46 7.94 -5.24
CA ASP A 51 10.30 9.00 -5.82
C ASP A 51 10.96 8.58 -7.15
N THR A 52 10.19 8.65 -8.23
CA THR A 52 10.63 8.35 -9.60
C THR A 52 9.66 8.92 -10.64
N VAL A 53 10.20 9.35 -11.78
CA VAL A 53 9.41 9.81 -12.95
C VAL A 53 8.50 8.73 -13.53
N ARG A 54 8.78 7.45 -13.22
CA ARG A 54 7.96 6.32 -13.67
C ARG A 54 6.81 6.01 -12.72
N ALA A 55 6.63 6.77 -11.65
CA ALA A 55 5.58 6.49 -10.68
C ALA A 55 4.19 6.71 -11.30
N MET A 56 3.30 5.76 -11.05
CA MET A 56 1.91 5.89 -11.44
C MET A 56 1.21 6.98 -10.60
N PRO A 57 0.37 7.84 -11.19
CA PRO A 57 -0.40 8.82 -10.43
C PRO A 57 -1.27 8.16 -9.34
N PRO A 58 -1.17 8.60 -8.07
CA PRO A 58 -1.96 8.03 -6.97
C PRO A 58 -3.47 8.04 -7.23
N GLU A 59 -3.98 9.09 -7.89
CA GLU A 59 -5.39 9.27 -8.22
C GLU A 59 -5.91 8.17 -9.16
N GLU A 60 -5.09 7.76 -10.14
CA GLU A 60 -5.43 6.69 -11.08
C GLU A 60 -5.48 5.32 -10.40
N ILE A 61 -4.60 5.08 -9.43
CA ILE A 61 -4.63 3.87 -8.61
C ILE A 61 -5.89 3.87 -7.73
N ALA A 62 -6.18 4.99 -7.06
CA ALA A 62 -7.35 5.13 -6.18
C ALA A 62 -8.66 4.91 -6.96
N ALA A 63 -8.79 5.47 -8.17
CA ALA A 63 -9.95 5.24 -9.03
C ALA A 63 -10.16 3.75 -9.37
N VAL A 64 -9.09 2.97 -9.54
CA VAL A 64 -9.19 1.52 -9.76
C VAL A 64 -9.50 0.78 -8.46
N ALA A 65 -8.94 1.24 -7.34
CA ALA A 65 -9.15 0.64 -6.01
C ALA A 65 -10.59 0.78 -5.51
N GLN A 66 -11.29 1.86 -5.90
CA GLN A 66 -12.71 2.08 -5.56
C GLN A 66 -13.66 0.96 -6.03
N LYS A 67 -13.23 0.10 -6.95
CA LYS A 67 -13.98 -1.10 -7.36
C LYS A 67 -14.03 -2.20 -6.29
N TRP A 68 -13.14 -2.13 -5.32
CA TRP A 68 -12.87 -3.20 -4.35
C TRP A 68 -12.95 -2.73 -2.90
N LEU A 69 -12.81 -1.42 -2.67
CA LEU A 69 -12.81 -0.80 -1.35
C LEU A 69 -13.57 0.52 -1.43
N HIS A 70 -14.39 0.82 -0.42
CA HIS A 70 -15.14 2.08 -0.39
C HIS A 70 -14.19 3.29 -0.33
N HIS A 71 -14.57 4.39 -0.97
CA HIS A 71 -13.75 5.58 -1.13
C HIS A 71 -13.33 6.23 0.21
N ASP A 72 -14.14 6.09 1.26
CA ASP A 72 -13.87 6.56 2.62
C ASP A 72 -12.71 5.81 3.31
N ARG A 73 -12.29 4.68 2.74
CA ARG A 73 -11.17 3.87 3.23
C ARG A 73 -9.93 3.98 2.34
N ILE A 74 -9.95 4.87 1.35
CA ILE A 74 -8.85 5.11 0.41
C ILE A 74 -8.33 6.54 0.64
N GLU A 75 -7.07 6.65 1.04
CA GLU A 75 -6.38 7.93 1.22
C GLU A 75 -5.28 8.12 0.18
N LEU A 76 -5.08 9.36 -0.25
CA LEU A 76 -3.91 9.77 -1.01
C LEU A 76 -2.91 10.43 -0.06
N ALA A 77 -1.64 10.07 -0.17
CA ALA A 77 -0.53 10.68 0.54
C ALA A 77 0.51 11.19 -0.45
N GLU A 78 0.94 12.44 -0.27
CA GLU A 78 1.85 13.16 -1.17
C GLU A 78 3.25 12.53 -1.19
N SER A 79 3.63 11.83 -0.12
CA SER A 79 4.92 11.15 -0.02
C SER A 79 4.84 9.83 0.75
N PRO A 80 5.79 8.90 0.53
CA PRO A 80 5.90 7.68 1.31
C PRO A 80 6.07 7.92 2.82
N ARG A 81 6.74 9.01 3.21
CA ARG A 81 6.88 9.41 4.62
C ARG A 81 5.53 9.77 5.23
N GLU A 82 4.74 10.56 4.51
CA GLU A 82 3.41 10.91 4.95
C GLU A 82 2.50 9.68 5.04
N ALA A 83 2.56 8.81 4.02
CA ALA A 83 1.79 7.58 3.99
C ALA A 83 2.07 6.70 5.22
N LEU A 84 3.35 6.55 5.58
CA LEU A 84 3.75 5.80 6.77
C LEU A 84 3.28 6.46 8.06
N LYS A 85 3.42 7.78 8.19
CA LYS A 85 2.96 8.52 9.36
C LYS A 85 1.45 8.33 9.58
N ARG A 86 0.66 8.43 8.51
CA ARG A 86 -0.79 8.20 8.56
C ARG A 86 -1.10 6.75 8.97
N ALA A 87 -0.45 5.78 8.33
CA ALA A 87 -0.64 4.36 8.66
C ALA A 87 -0.33 4.06 10.14
N LEU A 88 0.79 4.55 10.66
CA LEU A 88 1.18 4.39 12.06
C LEU A 88 0.19 5.08 13.01
N SER A 89 -0.34 6.24 12.64
CA SER A 89 -1.30 6.98 13.49
C SER A 89 -2.67 6.29 13.62
N MET A 90 -3.04 5.45 12.66
CA MET A 90 -4.34 4.75 12.66
C MET A 90 -4.25 3.27 13.08
N ALA A 91 -3.05 2.70 13.10
CA ALA A 91 -2.82 1.31 13.46
C ALA A 91 -2.90 1.10 14.98
N GLY A 92 -3.65 0.07 15.39
CA GLY A 92 -3.60 -0.48 16.74
C GLY A 92 -2.49 -1.52 16.90
N SER A 93 -2.35 -2.06 18.12
CA SER A 93 -1.32 -3.06 18.46
C SER A 93 -1.40 -4.34 17.63
N ASP A 94 -2.60 -4.74 17.23
CA ASP A 94 -2.87 -6.00 16.54
C ASP A 94 -3.15 -5.80 15.04
N ASP A 95 -2.97 -4.59 14.52
CA ASP A 95 -3.13 -4.29 13.10
C ASP A 95 -1.82 -4.52 12.33
N MET A 96 -1.96 -4.75 11.04
CA MET A 96 -0.83 -4.91 10.13
C MET A 96 -0.75 -3.74 9.16
N ILE A 97 0.44 -3.13 9.07
CA ILE A 97 0.79 -2.21 7.98
C ILE A 97 1.61 -2.97 6.94
N CYS A 98 1.12 -3.03 5.71
CA CYS A 98 1.83 -3.66 4.60
C CYS A 98 2.22 -2.61 3.55
N VAL A 99 3.51 -2.46 3.27
CA VAL A 99 4.02 -1.55 2.24
C VAL A 99 4.46 -2.36 1.01
N THR A 100 3.85 -2.08 -0.14
CA THR A 100 4.09 -2.88 -1.36
C THR A 100 3.81 -2.12 -2.65
N GLY A 101 3.97 -2.79 -3.79
CA GLY A 101 3.72 -2.25 -5.12
C GLY A 101 5.00 -2.06 -5.94
N SER A 102 6.06 -1.53 -5.32
CA SER A 102 7.35 -1.36 -5.99
C SER A 102 8.54 -1.51 -5.04
N LEU A 103 9.66 -1.99 -5.58
CA LEU A 103 10.93 -2.03 -4.85
C LEU A 103 11.47 -0.63 -4.54
N TYR A 104 11.12 0.38 -5.36
CA TYR A 104 11.44 1.78 -5.10
C TYR A 104 10.75 2.26 -3.82
N LEU A 105 9.43 2.04 -3.71
CA LEU A 105 8.68 2.39 -2.50
C LEU A 105 9.20 1.63 -1.28
N VAL A 106 9.37 0.31 -1.38
CA VAL A 106 9.86 -0.49 -0.25
C VAL A 106 11.27 -0.07 0.16
N GLY A 107 12.15 0.24 -0.79
CA GLY A 107 13.49 0.74 -0.51
C GLY A 107 13.49 2.10 0.18
N GLU A 108 12.62 3.01 -0.23
CA GLU A 108 12.42 4.30 0.43
C GLU A 108 11.84 4.13 1.84
N MET A 109 10.84 3.26 1.98
CA MET A 109 10.20 2.97 3.26
C MET A 109 11.18 2.41 4.28
N LYS A 110 12.09 1.51 3.87
CA LYS A 110 13.17 1.00 4.74
C LYS A 110 14.07 2.11 5.26
N ARG A 111 14.41 3.11 4.43
CA ARG A 111 15.21 4.27 4.85
C ARG A 111 14.43 5.19 5.79
N ILE A 112 13.13 5.41 5.54
CA ILE A 112 12.30 6.24 6.42
C ILE A 112 12.15 5.57 7.78
N PHE A 113 11.85 4.27 7.80
CA PHE A 113 11.60 3.50 9.00
C PHE A 113 12.81 3.42 9.92
N SER A 114 14.04 3.34 9.38
CA SER A 114 15.27 3.34 10.20
C SER A 114 15.53 4.66 10.94
N HIS A 115 14.75 5.71 10.66
CA HIS A 115 14.87 7.04 11.28
C HIS A 115 13.59 7.45 12.03
N ILE A 116 12.66 6.51 12.23
CA ILE A 116 11.51 6.74 13.11
C ILE A 116 11.95 6.30 14.51
N PRO A 117 11.85 7.19 15.52
CA PRO A 117 12.20 6.86 16.90
C PRO A 117 11.30 5.78 17.49
#